data_AF-L2GEF6-F1
#
_entry.id   AF-L2GEF6-F1
#
_cell.length_a   1.000
_cell.length_b   1.000
_cell.length_c   1.000
_cell.angle_alpha   90.00
_cell.angle_beta   90.00
_cell.angle_gamma   90.00
#
_symmetry.space_group_name_H-M   'P 1'
#
loop_
_entity.id
_entity.type
_entity.pdbx_description
1 polymer ?
#
loop_
_entity_poly.entity_id
_entity_poly.type
_entity_poly.pdbx_seq_one_letter_code
_entity_poly.pdbx_strand_id
1 'polypeptide(L)'
;MSRGATADDFNKRTKGDWDAPFEKVMFVDGEFDMWNSATMSSAYRPGGPWNSTEEVPRMVVARGGHIPDLDLIHVNEDVVEALAVVTKKQLKIMEKWLSEWKPKHS
;
A
#
# COMPACT_ATOMS: atom_id res chain seq x y z
N MET A 1 -28.39 -4.44 6.39
CA MET A 1 -28.45 -3.23 7.25
C MET A 1 -27.30 -3.31 8.24
N SER A 2 -26.50 -2.24 8.39
CA SER A 2 -25.43 -2.20 9.41
C SER A 2 -26.07 -2.33 10.80
N ARG A 3 -25.47 -3.08 11.71
CA ARG A 3 -25.99 -3.31 13.08
C ARG A 3 -25.79 -2.08 13.98
N GLY A 4 -25.87 -0.86 13.43
CA GLY A 4 -25.49 0.37 14.13
C GLY A 4 -23.98 0.59 14.28
N ALA A 5 -23.14 -0.21 13.62
CA ALA A 5 -21.69 -0.01 13.63
C ALA A 5 -21.32 1.30 12.91
N THR A 6 -20.53 2.13 13.57
CA THR A 6 -20.07 3.43 13.07
C THR A 6 -18.66 3.35 12.46
N ALA A 7 -18.23 4.41 11.76
CA ALA A 7 -16.84 4.53 11.31
C ALA A 7 -15.86 4.52 12.51
N ASP A 8 -16.25 5.12 13.63
CA ASP A 8 -15.45 5.12 14.86
C ASP A 8 -15.29 3.71 15.43
N ASP A 9 -16.34 2.89 15.39
CA ASP A 9 -16.26 1.49 15.85
C ASP A 9 -15.33 0.67 14.95
N PHE A 10 -15.36 0.93 13.64
CA PHE A 10 -14.46 0.30 12.69
C PHE A 10 -13.00 0.71 12.96
N ASN A 11 -12.72 2.01 13.07
CA ASN A 11 -11.38 2.54 13.32
C ASN A 11 -10.85 2.06 14.68
N LYS A 12 -11.67 2.00 15.73
CA LYS A 12 -11.26 1.41 17.01
C LYS A 12 -10.87 -0.06 16.86
N ARG A 13 -11.64 -0.84 16.10
CA ARG A 13 -11.37 -2.27 15.89
C ARG A 13 -10.10 -2.51 15.06
N THR A 14 -9.93 -1.79 13.96
CA THR A 14 -8.79 -1.96 13.06
C THR A 14 -7.55 -1.21 13.52
N LYS A 15 -7.67 -0.40 14.58
CA LYS A 15 -6.72 0.67 14.93
C LYS A 15 -6.52 1.62 13.73
N GLY A 16 -7.59 1.76 12.94
CA GLY A 16 -7.67 2.34 11.61
C GLY A 16 -7.53 3.85 11.63
N ASP A 17 -6.30 4.26 11.83
CA ASP A 17 -5.79 5.58 11.51
C ASP A 17 -4.48 5.37 10.71
N TRP A 18 -3.89 6.45 10.21
CA TRP A 18 -2.63 6.41 9.49
C TRP A 18 -1.41 5.97 10.32
N ASP A 19 -1.60 5.62 11.60
CA ASP A 19 -0.57 5.22 12.56
C ASP A 19 -0.78 3.79 13.12
N ALA A 20 -1.54 2.96 12.41
CA ALA A 20 -1.70 1.55 12.79
C ALA A 20 -0.33 0.82 12.81
N PRO A 21 -0.13 -0.17 13.71
CA PRO A 21 1.12 -0.91 13.83
C PRO A 21 1.24 -1.96 12.71
N PHE A 22 1.57 -1.52 11.50
CA PHE A 22 1.78 -2.39 10.35
C PHE A 22 3.05 -3.24 10.52
N GLU A 23 2.97 -4.52 10.17
CA GLU A 23 4.11 -5.43 10.12
C GLU A 23 4.14 -6.08 8.73
N LYS A 24 5.21 -5.85 7.96
CA LYS A 24 5.39 -6.41 6.60
C LYS A 24 4.19 -6.13 5.68
N VAL A 25 3.81 -4.86 5.56
CA VAL A 25 2.71 -4.40 4.68
C VAL A 25 3.25 -3.44 3.63
N MET A 26 3.01 -3.73 2.36
CA MET A 26 3.35 -2.81 1.26
C MET A 26 2.15 -1.95 0.90
N PHE A 27 2.33 -0.63 0.86
CA PHE A 27 1.35 0.30 0.32
C PHE A 27 1.78 0.72 -1.08
N VAL A 28 0.92 0.44 -2.07
CA VAL A 28 1.15 0.79 -3.47
C VAL A 28 -0.04 1.55 -3.98
N ASP A 29 0.21 2.76 -4.47
CA ASP A 29 -0.80 3.63 -5.04
C ASP A 29 -0.40 4.07 -6.45
N GLY A 30 -1.35 4.54 -7.24
CA GLY A 30 -1.07 5.28 -8.47
C GLY A 30 -1.04 6.78 -8.23
N GLU A 31 -0.19 7.52 -8.95
CA GLU A 31 -0.12 8.99 -8.85
C GLU A 31 -1.48 9.68 -9.07
N PHE A 32 -2.29 9.16 -9.99
CA PHE A 32 -3.60 9.70 -10.35
C PHE A 32 -4.77 8.93 -9.70
N ASP A 33 -4.51 8.09 -8.71
CA ASP A 33 -5.57 7.41 -7.98
C ASP A 33 -6.40 8.42 -7.17
N MET A 34 -7.70 8.47 -7.45
CA MET A 34 -8.66 9.30 -6.72
C MET A 34 -8.74 8.95 -5.23
N TRP A 35 -8.34 7.74 -4.85
CA TRP A 35 -8.35 7.26 -3.47
C TRP A 35 -7.09 7.65 -2.67
N ASN A 36 -6.07 8.26 -3.28
CA ASN A 36 -4.82 8.66 -2.61
C ASN A 36 -5.04 9.47 -1.32
N SER A 37 -6.09 10.29 -1.28
CA SER A 37 -6.44 11.10 -0.11
C SER A 37 -6.76 10.27 1.14
N ALA A 38 -7.13 9.00 0.97
CA ALA A 38 -7.48 8.07 2.04
C ALA A 38 -6.39 7.02 2.33
N THR A 39 -5.22 7.07 1.67
CA THR A 39 -4.16 6.06 1.81
C THR A 39 -2.93 6.59 2.55
N MET A 40 -1.90 5.77 2.66
CA MET A 40 -0.60 6.14 3.22
C MET A 40 0.18 7.12 2.32
N SER A 41 -0.28 7.33 1.09
CA SER A 41 0.24 8.36 0.17
C SER A 41 -0.40 9.74 0.36
N SER A 42 -1.40 9.87 1.25
CA SER A 42 -2.19 11.08 1.40
C SER A 42 -1.36 12.27 1.88
N ALA A 43 -1.52 13.41 1.20
CA ALA A 43 -1.03 14.70 1.67
C ALA A 43 -1.82 15.24 2.89
N TYR A 44 -3.02 14.69 3.14
CA TYR A 44 -3.87 15.09 4.27
C TYR A 44 -3.49 14.39 5.58
N ARG A 45 -2.58 13.41 5.52
CA ARG A 45 -2.04 12.75 6.72
C ARG A 45 -1.32 13.76 7.62
N PRO A 46 -1.54 13.76 8.95
CA PRO A 46 -0.70 14.52 9.88
C PRO A 46 0.78 14.17 9.66
N GLY A 47 1.59 15.19 9.34
CA GLY A 47 3.00 15.00 8.98
C GLY A 47 3.25 14.63 7.51
N GLY A 48 2.20 14.61 6.68
CA GLY A 48 2.27 14.29 5.26
C GLY A 48 2.29 12.79 4.96
N PRO A 49 2.55 12.42 3.68
CA PRO A 49 2.62 11.04 3.24
C PRO A 49 3.57 10.21 4.10
N TRP A 50 3.25 8.93 4.27
CA TRP A 50 4.05 8.01 5.07
C TRP A 50 5.51 7.97 4.63
N ASN A 51 6.42 8.05 5.61
CA ASN A 51 7.84 7.88 5.37
C ASN A 51 8.15 6.39 5.18
N SER A 52 8.39 5.99 3.93
CA SER A 52 8.62 4.59 3.56
C SER A 52 9.73 3.95 4.39
N THR A 53 9.45 2.78 4.98
CA THR A 53 10.44 1.96 5.70
C THR A 53 10.63 0.61 5.00
N GLU A 54 11.54 -0.23 5.50
CA GLU A 54 11.71 -1.58 4.97
C GLU A 54 10.56 -2.53 5.34
N GLU A 55 9.92 -2.33 6.49
CA GLU A 55 8.79 -3.13 6.96
C GLU A 55 7.45 -2.64 6.43
N VAL A 56 7.34 -1.33 6.21
CA VAL A 56 6.14 -0.65 5.72
C VAL A 56 6.52 0.24 4.53
N PRO A 57 6.90 -0.36 3.39
CA PRO A 57 7.28 0.38 2.21
C PRO A 57 6.05 1.05 1.59
N ARG A 58 6.22 2.30 1.19
CA ARG A 58 5.23 3.08 0.43
C ARG A 58 5.78 3.36 -0.96
N MET A 59 5.01 3.03 -1.98
CA MET A 59 5.37 3.14 -3.39
C MET A 59 4.24 3.82 -4.17
N VAL A 60 4.60 4.71 -5.08
CA VAL A 60 3.64 5.33 -6.00
C VAL A 60 4.10 5.06 -7.42
N VAL A 61 3.20 4.49 -8.23
CA VAL A 61 3.43 4.30 -9.66
C VAL A 61 3.14 5.61 -10.37
N ALA A 62 4.17 6.19 -10.99
CA ALA A 62 4.03 7.42 -11.79
C ALA A 62 2.99 7.21 -12.89
N ARG A 63 2.11 8.19 -13.08
CA ARG A 63 0.96 8.15 -14.00
C ARG A 63 -0.04 7.00 -13.78
N GLY A 64 0.13 6.21 -12.72
CA GLY A 64 -0.74 5.09 -12.39
C GLY A 64 -2.11 5.54 -11.91
N GLY A 65 -3.14 4.78 -12.28
CA GLY A 65 -4.52 4.94 -11.80
C GLY A 65 -4.78 4.12 -10.53
N HIS A 66 -6.01 3.63 -10.37
CA HIS A 66 -6.36 2.80 -9.21
C HIS A 66 -5.70 1.42 -9.30
N ILE A 67 -5.03 1.00 -8.21
CA ILE A 67 -4.35 -0.31 -8.05
C ILE A 67 -3.47 -0.74 -9.25
N PRO A 68 -2.53 0.13 -9.70
CA PRO A 68 -1.84 -0.03 -10.98
C PRO A 68 -0.91 -1.25 -11.01
N ASP A 69 -0.49 -1.76 -9.86
CA ASP A 69 0.38 -2.93 -9.71
C ASP A 69 -0.36 -4.27 -9.80
N LEU A 70 -1.70 -4.26 -9.74
CA LEU A 70 -2.53 -5.46 -9.85
C LEU A 70 -3.19 -5.63 -11.23
N ASP A 71 -3.29 -4.59 -12.04
CA ASP A 71 -3.74 -4.69 -13.42
C ASP A 71 -2.55 -4.78 -14.38
N LEU A 72 -2.17 -6.02 -14.73
CA LEU A 72 -1.08 -6.28 -15.68
C LEU A 72 -1.55 -6.42 -17.13
N ILE A 73 -2.86 -6.30 -17.39
CA ILE A 73 -3.47 -6.61 -18.69
C ILE A 73 -3.83 -5.32 -19.43
N HIS A 74 -4.33 -4.31 -18.73
CA HIS A 74 -4.79 -3.05 -19.33
C HIS A 74 -3.85 -1.87 -19.02
N VAL A 75 -2.55 -2.12 -19.05
CA VAL A 75 -1.54 -1.10 -18.75
C VAL A 75 -1.33 -0.20 -19.97
N ASN A 76 -1.51 1.11 -19.79
CA ASN A 76 -1.13 2.10 -20.79
C ASN A 76 0.41 2.13 -20.95
N GLU A 77 0.90 2.24 -22.18
CA GLU A 77 2.33 2.31 -22.51
C GLU A 77 3.09 3.34 -21.64
N ASP A 78 2.45 4.48 -21.37
CA ASP A 78 2.99 5.55 -20.54
C ASP A 78 3.29 5.17 -19.08
N VAL A 79 2.71 4.06 -18.59
CA VAL A 79 2.81 3.59 -17.20
C VAL A 79 3.73 2.37 -17.08
N VAL A 80 3.96 1.63 -18.17
CA VAL A 80 4.64 0.33 -18.17
C VAL A 80 6.01 0.39 -17.50
N GLU A 81 6.81 1.42 -17.79
CA GLU A 81 8.15 1.56 -17.19
C GLU A 81 8.09 1.79 -15.68
N ALA A 82 7.23 2.72 -15.24
CA ALA A 82 7.06 3.03 -13.83
C ALA A 82 6.51 1.82 -13.06
N LEU A 83 5.54 1.12 -13.65
CA LEU A 83 4.99 -0.12 -13.13
C LEU A 83 6.09 -1.17 -12.98
N ALA A 84 6.89 -1.42 -14.03
CA ALA A 84 7.95 -2.42 -13.98
C ALA A 84 8.99 -2.14 -12.89
N VAL A 85 9.33 -0.87 -12.63
CA VAL A 85 10.23 -0.48 -11.53
C VAL A 85 9.61 -0.82 -10.17
N VAL A 86 8.34 -0.46 -9.95
CA VAL A 86 7.64 -0.70 -8.68
C VAL A 86 7.43 -2.19 -8.46
N THR A 87 6.97 -2.95 -9.46
CA THR A 87 6.80 -4.41 -9.37
C THR A 87 8.11 -5.12 -9.04
N LYS A 88 9.23 -4.73 -9.66
CA LYS A 88 10.56 -5.29 -9.32
C LYS A 88 10.93 -5.01 -7.86
N LYS A 89 10.62 -3.81 -7.35
CA LYS A 89 10.85 -3.46 -5.95
C LYS A 89 9.96 -4.29 -5.01
N GLN A 90 8.68 -4.47 -5.34
CA GLN A 90 7.76 -5.34 -4.59
C GLN A 90 8.28 -6.77 -4.51
N LEU A 91 8.69 -7.36 -5.64
CA LEU A 91 9.25 -8.71 -5.70
C LEU A 91 10.46 -8.86 -4.77
N LYS A 92 11.41 -7.93 -4.83
CA LYS A 92 12.59 -7.95 -3.96
C LYS A 92 12.24 -7.88 -2.46
N ILE A 93 11.22 -7.09 -2.10
CA ILE A 93 10.75 -6.99 -0.71
C ILE A 93 10.09 -8.30 -0.28
N MET A 94 9.25 -8.89 -1.13
CA MET A 94 8.61 -10.18 -0.87
C MET A 94 9.65 -11.30 -0.73
N GLU A 95 10.66 -11.35 -1.59
CA GLU A 95 11.78 -12.30 -1.50
C GLU A 95 12.52 -12.17 -0.17
N LYS A 96 12.85 -10.94 0.24
CA LYS A 96 13.46 -10.68 1.56
C LYS A 96 12.57 -11.21 2.68
N TRP A 97 11.30 -10.84 2.70
CA TRP A 97 10.38 -11.30 3.75
C TRP A 97 10.21 -12.82 3.79
N LEU A 98 10.20 -13.48 2.63
CA LEU A 98 10.17 -14.94 2.54
C LEU A 98 11.45 -15.58 3.10
N SER A 99 12.63 -14.99 2.85
CA SER A 99 13.89 -15.51 3.39
C SER A 99 14.03 -15.36 4.91
N GLU A 100 13.39 -14.34 5.48
CA GLU A 100 13.34 -14.10 6.93
C GLU A 100 12.27 -14.96 7.62
N TRP A 101 11.29 -15.44 6.86
CA TRP A 101 10.15 -16.16 7.40
C TRP A 101 10.57 -17.53 7.94
N LYS A 102 10.16 -17.81 9.18
CA LYS A 102 10.33 -19.11 9.83
C LYS A 102 8.95 -19.71 10.13
N PRO A 103 8.69 -20.99 9.78
CA PRO A 103 7.45 -21.66 10.16
C PRO A 103 7.29 -21.63 11.69
N LYS A 104 6.07 -21.38 12.18
CA LYS A 104 5.77 -21.43 13.63
C LYS A 104 5.88 -22.84 14.25
N HIS A 105 6.10 -23.87 13.44
CA HIS A 105 6.16 -25.28 13.86
C HIS A 105 7.31 -26.04 13.17
N SER A 106 8.55 -25.57 13.34
CA SER A 106 9.76 -26.34 12.98
C SER A 106 10.27 -27.17 14.14
#